data_AF-A0A0Q7KKZ9-F1
#
_entry.id   AF-A0A0Q7KKZ9-F1
#
_cell.length_a   1.000
_cell.length_b   1.000
_cell.length_c   1.000
_cell.angle_alpha   90.00
_cell.angle_beta   90.00
_cell.angle_gamma   90.00
#
_symmetry.space_group_name_H-M   'P 1'
#
loop_
_entity.id
_entity.type
_entity.pdbx_description
1 polymer ?
#
loop_
_entity_poly.entity_id
_entity_poly.type
_entity_poly.pdbx_seq_one_letter_code
_entity_poly.pdbx_strand_id
1 'polypeptide(L)'
;MADRQALEAQLELATTTVEELNAQVTALRARVEMLEGQVDTWKRRAAKHKSRVEKVTRRAERAIADAAEMAKKRSAAKSEKKLRQAIADHAGDDRPRAEPLALKDAPELPEATWTVTRLRAAAREQGVPRYSRMSRDELLAVLI
;
A
#
# COMPACT_ATOMS: atom_id res chain seq x y z
N MET A 1 -65.22 -55.65 -46.67
CA MET A 1 -64.81 -56.42 -45.47
C MET A 1 -63.33 -56.20 -45.17
N ALA A 2 -62.42 -56.39 -46.13
CA ALA A 2 -60.98 -56.17 -45.95
C ALA A 2 -60.61 -54.72 -45.52
N ASP A 3 -61.18 -53.70 -46.18
CA ASP A 3 -60.88 -52.29 -45.84
C ASP A 3 -61.30 -51.89 -44.42
N ARG A 4 -62.40 -52.49 -43.93
CA ARG A 4 -62.88 -52.26 -42.56
C ARG A 4 -61.92 -52.86 -41.53
N GLN A 5 -61.43 -54.07 -41.77
CA GLN A 5 -60.43 -54.70 -40.91
C GLN A 5 -59.10 -53.94 -40.90
N ALA A 6 -58.68 -53.40 -42.06
CA ALA A 6 -57.49 -52.57 -42.16
C ALA A 6 -57.63 -51.26 -41.37
N LEU A 7 -58.79 -50.61 -41.44
CA LEU A 7 -59.10 -49.41 -40.66
C LEU A 7 -59.14 -49.70 -39.14
N GLU A 8 -59.76 -50.81 -38.72
CA GLU A 8 -59.78 -51.24 -37.32
C GLU A 8 -58.36 -51.50 -36.80
N ALA A 9 -57.50 -52.16 -37.57
CA ALA A 9 -56.10 -52.38 -37.20
C ALA A 9 -55.29 -51.07 -37.09
N GLN A 10 -55.52 -50.10 -37.99
CA GLN A 10 -54.89 -48.78 -37.90
C GLN A 10 -55.35 -48.00 -36.67
N LEU A 11 -56.62 -48.12 -36.29
CA LEU A 11 -57.21 -47.45 -35.14
C LEU A 11 -56.65 -48.01 -33.83
N GLU A 12 -56.47 -49.33 -33.74
CA GLU A 12 -55.79 -49.98 -32.60
C GLU A 12 -54.32 -49.53 -32.48
N LEU A 13 -53.58 -49.45 -33.60
CA LEU A 13 -52.21 -48.94 -33.60
C LEU A 13 -52.15 -47.46 -33.16
N ALA A 14 -53.07 -46.64 -33.65
CA ALA A 14 -53.17 -45.24 -33.25
C ALA A 14 -53.53 -45.11 -31.75
N THR A 15 -54.39 -45.98 -31.23
CA THR A 15 -54.80 -45.95 -29.82
C THR A 15 -53.62 -46.33 -28.92
N THR A 16 -52.91 -47.41 -29.23
CA THR A 16 -51.73 -47.85 -28.48
C THR A 16 -50.60 -46.82 -28.49
N THR A 17 -50.35 -46.17 -29.62
CA THR A 17 -49.35 -45.09 -29.70
C THR A 17 -49.77 -43.86 -28.90
N VAL A 18 -51.06 -43.49 -28.89
CA VAL A 18 -51.57 -42.40 -28.05
C VAL A 18 -51.41 -42.73 -26.55
N GLU A 19 -51.69 -43.97 -26.15
CA GLU A 19 -51.51 -44.42 -24.76
C GLU A 19 -50.04 -44.35 -24.34
N GLU A 20 -49.12 -44.82 -25.18
CA GLU A 20 -47.68 -44.75 -24.92
C GLU A 20 -47.20 -43.30 -24.78
N LEU A 21 -47.57 -42.43 -25.72
CA LEU A 21 -47.22 -41.01 -25.66
C LEU A 21 -47.78 -40.34 -24.40
N ASN A 22 -48.99 -40.69 -23.99
CA ASN A 22 -49.60 -40.15 -22.77
C ASN A 22 -48.85 -40.61 -21.50
N ALA A 23 -48.38 -41.85 -21.47
CA ALA A 23 -47.51 -42.35 -20.41
C ALA A 23 -46.17 -41.61 -20.37
N GLN A 24 -45.55 -41.38 -21.53
CA GLN A 24 -44.31 -40.61 -21.63
C GLN A 24 -44.48 -39.15 -21.16
N VAL A 25 -45.58 -38.49 -21.56
CA VAL A 25 -45.91 -37.13 -21.10
C VAL A 25 -46.08 -37.09 -19.59
N THR A 26 -46.75 -38.08 -19.01
CA THR A 26 -46.93 -38.17 -17.55
C THR A 26 -45.59 -38.34 -16.83
N ALA A 27 -44.70 -39.20 -17.34
CA ALA A 27 -43.36 -39.39 -16.79
C ALA A 27 -42.51 -38.11 -16.89
N LEU A 28 -42.57 -37.41 -18.02
CA LEU A 28 -41.85 -36.15 -18.23
C LEU A 28 -42.36 -35.06 -17.29
N ARG A 29 -43.68 -34.95 -17.08
CA ARG A 29 -44.26 -34.00 -16.11
C ARG A 29 -43.75 -34.25 -14.69
N ALA A 30 -43.75 -35.50 -14.24
CA ALA A 30 -43.21 -35.86 -12.92
C ALA A 30 -41.71 -35.50 -12.79
N ARG A 31 -40.94 -35.68 -13.86
CA ARG A 31 -39.51 -35.31 -13.89
C ARG A 31 -39.31 -33.79 -13.82
N VAL A 32 -40.15 -33.01 -14.50
CA VAL A 32 -40.12 -31.54 -14.44
C VAL A 32 -40.41 -31.07 -13.01
N GLU A 33 -41.45 -31.60 -12.38
CA GLU A 33 -41.82 -31.24 -10.99
C GLU A 33 -40.67 -31.55 -10.00
N MET A 34 -40.02 -32.71 -10.15
CA MET A 34 -38.84 -33.06 -9.36
C MET A 34 -37.69 -32.06 -9.55
N LEU A 35 -37.39 -31.70 -10.82
CA LEU A 35 -36.32 -30.76 -11.14
C LEU A 35 -36.62 -29.36 -10.60
N GLU A 36 -37.87 -28.91 -10.66
CA GLU A 36 -38.30 -27.64 -10.07
C GLU A 36 -38.05 -27.62 -8.55
N GLY A 37 -38.41 -28.69 -7.85
CA GLY A 37 -38.12 -28.83 -6.41
C GLY A 37 -36.62 -28.83 -6.09
N GLN A 38 -35.80 -29.44 -6.94
CA GLN A 38 -34.35 -29.37 -6.82
C GLN A 38 -33.83 -27.95 -7.03
N VAL A 39 -34.30 -27.25 -8.06
CA VAL A 39 -33.93 -25.85 -8.35
C VAL A 39 -34.25 -24.95 -7.15
N ASP A 40 -35.42 -25.11 -6.53
CA ASP A 40 -35.77 -24.32 -5.36
C ASP A 40 -34.89 -24.64 -4.14
N THR A 41 -34.52 -25.90 -3.96
CA THR A 41 -33.55 -26.31 -2.94
C THR A 41 -32.19 -25.64 -3.18
N TRP A 42 -31.71 -25.64 -4.43
CA TRP A 42 -30.45 -24.98 -4.81
C TRP A 42 -30.51 -23.47 -4.62
N LYS A 43 -31.62 -22.81 -4.99
CA LYS A 43 -31.83 -21.37 -4.74
C LYS A 43 -31.74 -21.04 -3.24
N ARG A 44 -32.39 -21.82 -2.38
CA ARG A 44 -32.33 -21.64 -0.91
C ARG A 44 -30.90 -21.81 -0.38
N ARG A 45 -30.17 -22.81 -0.86
CA ARG A 45 -28.75 -23.01 -0.50
C ARG A 45 -27.89 -21.84 -0.95
N ALA A 46 -28.05 -21.38 -2.20
CA ALA A 46 -27.32 -20.24 -2.74
C ALA A 46 -27.56 -18.97 -1.92
N ALA A 47 -28.81 -18.67 -1.56
CA ALA A 47 -29.14 -17.55 -0.68
C ALA A 47 -28.46 -17.65 0.70
N LYS A 48 -28.45 -18.84 1.30
CA LYS A 48 -27.75 -19.08 2.57
C LYS A 48 -26.24 -18.85 2.42
N HIS A 49 -25.61 -19.36 1.37
CA HIS A 49 -24.18 -19.13 1.12
C HIS A 49 -23.86 -17.66 0.90
N LYS A 50 -24.67 -16.95 0.11
CA LYS A 50 -24.53 -15.49 -0.10
C LYS A 50 -24.54 -14.73 1.23
N SER A 51 -25.51 -15.01 2.10
CA SER A 51 -25.59 -14.38 3.43
C SER A 51 -24.39 -14.69 4.33
N ARG A 52 -23.80 -15.88 4.20
CA ARG A 52 -22.60 -16.27 4.95
C ARG A 52 -21.38 -15.53 4.44
N VAL A 53 -21.22 -15.42 3.12
CA VAL A 53 -20.14 -14.65 2.49
C VAL A 53 -20.23 -13.19 2.93
N GLU A 54 -21.39 -12.54 2.81
CA GLU A 54 -21.59 -11.15 3.25
C GLU A 54 -21.20 -10.94 4.72
N LYS A 55 -21.59 -11.86 5.62
CA LYS A 55 -21.20 -11.81 7.03
C LYS A 55 -19.69 -11.93 7.24
N VAL A 56 -19.04 -12.84 6.52
CA VAL A 56 -17.58 -13.04 6.62
C VAL A 56 -16.84 -11.83 6.06
N THR A 57 -17.24 -11.32 4.89
CA THR A 57 -16.66 -10.11 4.29
C THR A 57 -16.77 -8.93 5.24
N ARG A 58 -17.95 -8.67 5.81
CA ARG A 58 -18.14 -7.57 6.77
C ARG A 58 -17.35 -7.75 8.08
N ARG A 59 -17.03 -8.99 8.47
CA ARG A 59 -16.14 -9.26 9.61
C ARG A 59 -14.68 -9.02 9.24
N ALA A 60 -14.25 -9.44 8.05
CA ALA A 60 -12.91 -9.20 7.55
C ALA A 60 -12.63 -7.69 7.39
N GLU A 61 -13.56 -6.94 6.80
CA GLU A 61 -13.45 -5.48 6.66
C GLU A 61 -13.29 -4.79 8.02
N ARG A 62 -14.09 -5.19 9.02
CA ARG A 62 -13.97 -4.67 10.40
C ARG A 62 -12.63 -5.02 11.03
N ALA A 63 -12.19 -6.27 10.91
CA ALA A 63 -10.90 -6.69 11.45
C ALA A 63 -9.72 -5.93 10.80
N ILE A 64 -9.79 -5.66 9.49
CA ILE A 64 -8.78 -4.85 8.79
C ILE A 64 -8.80 -3.41 9.31
N ALA A 65 -9.97 -2.80 9.47
CA ALA A 65 -10.09 -1.45 10.00
C ALA A 65 -9.56 -1.35 11.45
N ASP A 66 -9.94 -2.29 12.31
CA ASP A 66 -9.46 -2.36 13.69
C ASP A 66 -7.94 -2.55 13.75
N ALA A 67 -7.39 -3.44 12.90
CA ALA A 67 -5.94 -3.64 12.81
C ALA A 67 -5.20 -2.38 12.34
N ALA A 68 -5.76 -1.66 11.36
CA ALA A 68 -5.19 -0.41 10.87
C ALA A 68 -5.19 0.68 11.96
N GLU A 69 -6.28 0.82 12.71
CA GLU A 69 -6.36 1.76 13.83
C GLU A 69 -5.40 1.39 14.97
N MET A 70 -5.29 0.11 15.31
CA MET A 70 -4.31 -0.34 16.29
C MET A 70 -2.87 -0.11 15.83
N ALA A 71 -2.58 -0.27 14.54
CA ALA A 71 -1.27 0.05 13.98
C ALA A 71 -0.94 1.54 14.10
N LYS A 72 -1.90 2.43 13.79
CA LYS A 72 -1.76 3.89 13.97
C LYS A 72 -1.55 4.27 15.43
N LYS A 73 -2.33 3.71 16.35
CA LYS A 73 -2.16 3.97 17.80
C LYS A 73 -0.78 3.53 18.30
N ARG A 74 -0.29 2.37 17.83
CA ARG A 74 1.05 1.87 18.16
C ARG A 74 2.16 2.77 17.61
N SER A 75 2.02 3.28 16.37
CA SER A 75 3.02 4.19 15.80
C SER A 75 3.03 5.53 16.54
N ALA A 76 1.86 6.09 16.87
CA ALA A 76 1.72 7.32 17.66
C ALA A 76 2.31 7.18 19.07
N ALA A 77 1.99 6.09 19.78
CA ALA A 77 2.57 5.83 21.10
C ALA A 77 4.11 5.67 21.05
N LYS A 78 4.64 5.07 19.97
CA LYS A 78 6.09 4.95 19.76
C LYS A 78 6.73 6.31 19.48
N SER A 79 6.12 7.17 18.68
CA SER A 79 6.66 8.52 18.43
C SER A 79 6.59 9.39 19.68
N GLU A 80 5.51 9.30 20.46
CA GLU A 80 5.37 10.00 21.74
C GLU A 80 6.43 9.56 22.76
N LYS A 81 6.65 8.23 22.90
CA LYS A 81 7.71 7.70 23.78
C LYS A 81 9.10 8.20 23.36
N LYS A 82 9.39 8.22 22.06
CA LYS A 82 10.66 8.75 21.54
C LYS A 82 10.82 10.25 21.84
N LEU A 83 9.77 11.03 21.65
CA LEU A 83 9.79 12.46 21.96
C LEU A 83 10.05 12.71 23.44
N ARG A 84 9.35 11.99 24.33
CA ARG A 84 9.57 12.07 25.78
C ARG A 84 11.00 11.70 26.17
N GLN A 85 11.55 10.63 25.57
CA GLN A 85 12.93 10.22 25.82
C GLN A 85 13.91 11.32 25.37
N ALA A 86 13.75 11.88 24.18
CA ALA A 86 14.61 12.95 23.70
C ALA A 86 14.57 14.19 24.61
N ILE A 87 13.38 14.57 25.10
CA ILE A 87 13.24 15.67 26.07
C ILE A 87 13.96 15.33 27.38
N ALA A 88 13.81 14.11 27.91
CA ALA A 88 14.46 13.69 29.14
C ALA A 88 16.00 13.64 29.00
N ASP A 89 16.51 13.13 27.88
CA ASP A 89 17.94 13.07 27.58
C ASP A 89 18.55 14.47 27.49
N HIS A 90 17.81 15.46 26.94
CA HIS A 90 18.23 16.86 26.92
C HIS A 90 18.04 17.60 28.24
N ALA A 91 17.11 17.16 29.12
CA ALA A 91 16.85 17.80 30.40
C ALA A 91 17.81 17.33 31.52
N GLY A 92 18.36 16.12 31.41
CA GLY A 92 19.38 15.60 32.32
C GLY A 92 20.82 15.95 31.93
N ASP A 93 21.00 16.63 30.80
CA ASP A 93 22.30 17.07 30.33
C ASP A 93 22.61 18.47 30.89
N ASP A 94 23.16 18.53 32.11
CA ASP A 94 23.82 19.72 32.69
C ASP A 94 25.10 20.13 31.92
N ARG A 95 25.25 19.74 30.66
CA ARG A 95 26.27 20.31 29.80
C ARG A 95 25.87 21.76 29.53
N PRO A 96 26.75 22.74 29.83
CA PRO A 96 26.45 24.14 29.61
C PRO A 96 26.01 24.30 28.16
N ARG A 97 24.83 24.90 27.98
CA ARG A 97 24.31 25.36 26.69
C ARG A 97 25.49 25.91 25.91
N ALA A 98 25.87 25.23 24.82
CA ALA A 98 27.01 25.66 24.01
C ALA A 98 26.84 27.15 23.75
N GLU A 99 27.72 27.94 24.38
CA GLU A 99 27.87 29.35 24.05
C GLU A 99 28.03 29.41 22.54
N PRO A 100 27.40 30.37 21.83
CA PRO A 100 27.62 30.50 20.40
C PRO A 100 29.13 30.57 20.21
N LEU A 101 29.70 29.51 19.63
CA LEU A 101 31.12 29.42 19.32
C LEU A 101 31.43 30.66 18.50
N ALA A 102 32.04 31.65 19.15
CA ALA A 102 32.71 32.72 18.46
C ALA A 102 33.63 32.01 17.47
N LEU A 103 33.41 32.27 16.18
CA LEU A 103 34.15 31.73 15.06
C LEU A 103 35.62 32.15 15.21
N LYS A 104 36.38 31.41 16.04
CA LYS A 104 37.81 31.62 16.30
C LYS A 104 38.67 31.19 15.12
N ASP A 105 38.06 30.66 14.07
CA ASP A 105 38.67 30.30 12.79
C ASP A 105 38.14 31.17 11.65
N ALA A 106 37.85 32.46 11.91
CA ALA A 106 37.75 33.43 10.84
C ALA A 106 39.19 33.73 10.35
N PRO A 107 39.53 33.51 9.08
CA PRO A 107 40.86 33.84 8.57
C PRO A 107 41.13 35.33 8.80
N GLU A 108 42.16 35.65 9.58
CA GLU A 108 42.54 37.04 9.87
C GLU A 108 42.83 37.75 8.54
N LEU A 109 42.11 38.84 8.27
CA LEU A 109 42.31 39.64 7.06
C LEU A 109 43.75 40.18 7.06
N PRO A 110 44.45 40.19 5.92
CA PRO A 110 45.84 40.61 5.86
C PRO A 110 45.95 42.12 6.08
N GLU A 111 46.56 42.51 7.20
CA GLU A 111 46.76 43.92 7.53
C GLU A 111 48.10 44.44 7.00
N ALA A 112 48.18 45.74 6.73
CA ALA A 112 49.39 46.40 6.23
C ALA A 112 50.60 46.26 7.17
N THR A 113 50.40 45.88 8.43
CA THR A 113 51.42 45.66 9.46
C THR A 113 52.10 44.29 9.37
N TRP A 114 51.59 43.38 8.53
CA TRP A 114 52.14 42.03 8.42
C TRP A 114 53.52 42.01 7.78
N THR A 115 54.37 41.13 8.29
CA THR A 115 55.69 40.88 7.71
C THR A 115 55.55 40.07 6.41
N VAL A 116 56.51 40.26 5.50
CA VAL A 116 56.53 39.55 4.19
C VAL A 116 56.45 38.03 4.36
N THR A 117 57.06 37.48 5.41
CA THR A 117 56.99 36.06 5.73
C THR A 117 55.58 35.59 6.05
N ARG A 118 54.82 36.38 6.83
CA ARG A 118 53.43 36.07 7.18
C ARG A 118 52.49 36.23 5.97
N LEU A 119 52.71 37.27 5.16
CA LEU A 119 51.96 37.47 3.91
C LEU A 119 52.21 36.33 2.90
N ARG A 120 53.44 35.83 2.77
CA ARG A 120 53.74 34.67 1.91
C ARG A 120 53.11 33.38 2.42
N ALA A 121 53.00 33.21 3.74
CA ALA A 121 52.31 32.05 4.32
C ALA A 121 50.81 32.09 4.02
N ALA A 122 50.17 33.24 4.22
CA ALA A 122 48.77 33.44 3.87
C ALA A 122 48.50 33.27 2.36
N ALA A 123 49.39 33.81 1.50
CA ALA A 123 49.32 33.62 0.05
C ALA A 123 49.50 32.16 -0.38
N ARG A 124 50.30 31.37 0.34
CA ARG A 124 50.40 29.93 0.11
C ARG A 124 49.12 29.20 0.50
N GLU A 125 48.51 29.55 1.63
CA GLU A 125 47.24 28.96 2.07
C GLU A 125 46.09 29.30 1.13
N GLN A 126 46.09 30.49 0.53
CA GLN A 126 45.13 30.92 -0.50
C GLN A 126 45.49 30.46 -1.93
N GLY A 127 46.63 29.80 -2.14
CA GLY A 127 47.02 29.25 -3.43
C GLY A 127 47.50 30.26 -4.49
N VAL A 128 48.00 31.43 -4.07
CA VAL A 128 48.46 32.50 -4.97
C VAL A 128 49.71 32.08 -5.78
N PRO A 129 49.69 32.10 -7.13
CA PRO A 129 50.85 31.74 -7.94
C PRO A 129 52.00 32.74 -7.81
N ARG A 130 53.24 32.26 -7.79
CA ARG A 130 54.48 33.08 -7.73
C ARG A 130 54.61 34.00 -6.50
N TYR A 131 53.87 33.74 -5.42
CA TYR A 131 53.90 34.51 -4.16
C TYR A 131 55.31 34.73 -3.56
N SER A 132 56.26 33.82 -3.82
CA SER A 132 57.63 33.92 -3.32
C SER A 132 58.46 35.05 -3.95
N ARG A 133 58.07 35.51 -5.15
CA ARG A 133 58.76 36.58 -5.89
C ARG A 133 58.11 37.95 -5.74
N MET A 134 56.96 38.02 -5.10
CA MET A 134 56.22 39.25 -4.86
C MET A 134 56.83 40.04 -3.69
N SER A 135 56.82 41.35 -3.84
CA SER A 135 57.14 42.33 -2.79
C SER A 135 56.00 42.41 -1.76
N ARG A 136 56.25 43.09 -0.64
CA ARG A 136 55.26 43.23 0.44
C ARG A 136 53.95 43.85 -0.05
N ASP A 137 54.05 44.90 -0.85
CA ASP A 137 52.91 45.68 -1.31
C ASP A 137 52.09 44.89 -2.35
N GLU A 138 52.77 44.13 -3.21
CA GLU A 138 52.11 43.21 -4.16
C GLU A 138 51.40 42.06 -3.44
N LEU A 139 51.98 41.53 -2.36
CA LEU A 139 51.33 40.48 -1.55
C LEU A 139 50.10 41.02 -0.81
N LEU A 140 50.16 42.23 -0.27
CA LEU A 140 49.00 42.88 0.35
C LEU A 140 47.89 43.13 -0.67
N ALA A 141 48.23 43.60 -1.87
CA ALA A 141 47.25 43.88 -2.92
C ALA A 141 46.54 42.63 -3.48
N VAL A 142 47.15 41.45 -3.37
CA VAL A 142 46.53 40.18 -3.84
C VAL A 142 45.71 39.49 -2.74
N LEU A 143 46.00 39.78 -1.47
CA LEU A 143 45.37 39.13 -0.33
C LEU A 143 44.19 39.92 0.27
N ILE A 144 44.08 41.21 -0.04
CA ILE A 144 42.96 42.10 0.28
C ILE A 144 41.95 42.05 -0.87
#